data_AF-A0A2S6AZ34-F1
#
_entry.id   AF-A0A2S6AZ34-F1
#
_cell.length_a   1.000
_cell.length_b   1.000
_cell.length_c   1.000
_cell.angle_alpha   90.00
_cell.angle_beta   90.00
_cell.angle_gamma   90.00
#
_symmetry.space_group_name_H-M   'P 1'
#
loop_
_entity.id
_entity.type
_entity.pdbx_description
1 polymer ?
#
loop_
_entity_poly.entity_id
_entity_poly.type
_entity_poly.pdbx_seq_one_letter_code
_entity_poly.pdbx_strand_id
1 'polypeptide(L)'
;DAHIDLGWPLVAAMLFIGIGPAVVAYRCWGTGVQRAGPQAASVFMNLTPLFAAVLSAAFLREPPHWYHGAAFLLIVGGIVVASRR
;
A
#
# COMPACT_ATOMS: atom_id res chain seq x y z
N ASP A 1 -10.62 0.19 29.35
CA ASP A 1 -10.78 -1.27 29.21
C ASP A 1 -10.98 -1.64 27.75
N ALA A 2 -9.92 -2.12 27.08
CA ALA A 2 -10.03 -2.60 25.70
C ALA A 2 -10.62 -4.02 25.75
N HIS A 3 -11.94 -4.15 25.55
CA HIS A 3 -12.56 -5.46 25.32
C HIS A 3 -12.08 -5.98 23.96
N ILE A 4 -11.07 -6.85 23.99
CA ILE A 4 -10.70 -7.66 22.84
C ILE A 4 -11.66 -8.83 22.83
N ASP A 5 -12.82 -8.66 22.18
CA ASP A 5 -13.65 -9.79 21.80
C ASP A 5 -12.83 -10.63 20.82
N LEU A 6 -12.26 -11.73 21.32
CA LEU A 6 -11.54 -12.73 20.54
C LEU A 6 -12.54 -13.52 19.69
N GLY A 7 -13.24 -12.80 18.82
CA GLY A 7 -14.18 -13.34 17.86
C GLY A 7 -13.43 -13.97 16.70
N TRP A 8 -14.05 -15.00 16.12
CA TRP A 8 -13.65 -15.57 14.84
C TRP A 8 -13.28 -14.53 13.75
N PRO A 9 -14.00 -13.39 13.59
CA PRO A 9 -13.60 -12.35 12.64
C PRO A 9 -12.24 -11.70 12.95
N LEU A 10 -11.85 -11.53 14.22
CA LEU A 10 -10.55 -10.98 14.58
C LEU A 10 -9.42 -11.93 14.18
N VAL A 11 -9.59 -13.22 14.46
CA VAL A 11 -8.63 -14.27 14.07
C VAL A 11 -8.50 -14.35 12.54
N ALA A 12 -9.63 -14.28 11.82
CA ALA A 12 -9.63 -14.27 10.35
C ALA A 12 -8.92 -13.04 9.77
N ALA A 13 -9.13 -11.84 10.33
CA ALA A 13 -8.43 -10.63 9.92
C ALA A 13 -6.92 -10.71 10.17
N MET A 14 -6.51 -11.23 11.33
CA MET A 14 -5.10 -11.46 11.66
C MET A 14 -4.44 -12.45 10.71
N LEU A 15 -5.12 -13.55 10.37
CA LEU A 15 -4.63 -14.52 9.38
C LEU A 15 -4.53 -13.91 7.99
N PHE A 16 -5.52 -13.11 7.58
CA PHE A 16 -5.50 -12.44 6.27
C PHE A 16 -4.30 -11.49 6.14
N ILE A 17 -4.09 -10.61 7.13
CA ILE A 17 -2.97 -9.65 7.14
C ILE A 17 -1.62 -10.36 7.33
N GLY A 18 -1.59 -11.41 8.17
CA GLY A 18 -0.37 -12.18 8.42
C GLY A 18 0.07 -12.98 7.19
N ILE A 19 -0.85 -13.63 6.48
CA ILE A 19 -0.50 -14.48 5.34
C ILE A 19 -0.27 -13.62 4.08
N GLY A 20 -1.19 -12.70 3.78
CA GLY A 20 -1.17 -11.93 2.53
C GLY A 20 0.05 -10.99 2.45
N PRO A 21 0.00 -9.82 3.08
CA PRO A 21 1.12 -8.88 3.04
C PRO A 21 2.35 -9.37 3.80
N ALA A 22 2.21 -9.97 4.98
CA ALA A 22 3.39 -10.25 5.81
C ALA A 22 4.24 -11.43 5.31
N VAL A 23 3.63 -12.51 4.84
CA VAL A 23 4.37 -13.68 4.33
C VAL A 23 4.50 -13.64 2.81
N VAL A 24 3.38 -13.59 2.08
CA VAL A 24 3.41 -13.75 0.62
C VAL A 24 4.05 -12.55 -0.06
N ALA A 25 3.61 -11.32 0.25
CA ALA A 25 4.14 -10.14 -0.41
C ALA A 25 5.64 -9.93 -0.12
N TYR A 26 6.08 -10.09 1.13
CA TYR A 26 7.50 -10.00 1.47
C TYR A 26 8.36 -11.11 0.83
N ARG A 27 7.85 -12.33 0.70
CA ARG A 27 8.56 -13.41 -0.02
C ARG A 27 8.70 -13.07 -1.50
N CYS A 28 7.61 -12.67 -2.16
CA CYS A 28 7.64 -12.26 -3.56
C CYS A 28 8.57 -11.06 -3.78
N TRP A 29 8.53 -10.06 -2.90
CA TRP A 29 9.42 -8.91 -2.93
C TRP A 29 10.88 -9.34 -2.81
N GLY A 30 11.21 -10.14 -1.79
CA GLY A 30 12.57 -10.63 -1.57
C GLY A 30 13.12 -11.42 -2.76
N THR A 31 12.34 -12.30 -3.37
CA THR A 31 12.75 -13.03 -4.58
C THR A 31 12.86 -12.11 -5.80
N GLY A 32 11.95 -11.13 -5.93
CA GLY A 32 12.00 -10.13 -6.99
C GLY A 32 13.26 -9.26 -6.91
N VAL A 33 13.60 -8.78 -5.72
CA VAL A 33 14.83 -8.00 -5.46
C VAL A 33 16.08 -8.85 -5.72
N GLN A 34 16.08 -10.13 -5.33
CA GLN A 34 17.19 -11.03 -5.60
C GLN A 34 17.45 -11.25 -7.10
N ARG A 35 16.39 -11.28 -7.92
CA ARG A 35 16.49 -11.49 -9.38
C ARG A 35 16.74 -10.20 -10.18
N ALA A 36 16.09 -9.10 -9.80
CA ALA A 36 16.17 -7.82 -10.52
C ALA A 36 17.27 -6.88 -9.98
N GLY A 37 17.81 -7.19 -8.80
CA GLY A 37 18.81 -6.40 -8.11
C GLY A 37 18.21 -5.27 -7.23
N PRO A 38 18.95 -4.80 -6.22
CA PRO A 38 18.49 -3.75 -5.29
C PRO A 38 18.15 -2.42 -5.99
N GLN A 39 18.83 -2.11 -7.08
CA GLN A 39 18.66 -0.85 -7.80
C GLN A 39 17.28 -0.77 -8.48
N ALA A 40 16.84 -1.84 -9.15
CA ALA A 40 15.51 -1.92 -9.74
C ALA A 40 14.41 -1.91 -8.65
N ALA A 41 14.64 -2.59 -7.52
CA ALA A 41 13.70 -2.60 -6.41
C ALA A 41 13.46 -1.20 -5.81
N SER A 42 14.50 -0.36 -5.72
CA SER A 42 14.37 1.03 -5.26
C SER A 42 13.49 1.87 -6.20
N VAL A 43 13.61 1.69 -7.52
CA VAL A 43 12.75 2.38 -8.50
C VAL A 43 11.28 1.93 -8.35
N PHE A 44 11.03 0.63 -8.16
CA PHE A 44 9.66 0.13 -7.91
C PHE A 44 9.08 0.63 -6.58
N MET A 45 9.90 0.80 -5.55
CA MET A 45 9.44 1.39 -4.28
C MET A 45 8.89 2.80 -4.48
N ASN A 46 9.47 3.60 -5.39
CA ASN A 46 8.96 4.93 -5.73
C ASN A 46 7.58 4.89 -6.43
N LEU A 47 7.19 3.76 -7.02
CA LEU A 47 5.88 3.58 -7.65
C LEU A 47 4.79 3.15 -6.65
N THR A 48 5.16 2.68 -5.46
CA THR A 48 4.23 2.33 -4.36
C THR A 48 3.19 3.44 -4.08
N PRO A 49 3.58 4.71 -3.87
CA PRO A 49 2.60 5.79 -3.66
C PRO A 49 1.67 6.02 -4.86
N LEU A 50 2.16 5.82 -6.09
CA LEU A 50 1.33 5.91 -7.30
C LEU A 50 0.26 4.81 -7.33
N PHE A 51 0.65 3.55 -7.09
CA PHE A 51 -0.31 2.45 -7.03
C PHE A 51 -1.31 2.62 -5.89
N ALA A 52 -0.87 3.10 -4.73
CA ALA A 52 -1.77 3.41 -3.61
C ALA A 52 -2.81 4.47 -4.01
N ALA A 53 -2.41 5.53 -4.74
CA ALA A 53 -3.32 6.54 -5.29
C ALA A 53 -4.35 5.93 -6.24
N VAL A 54 -3.89 5.16 -7.22
CA VAL A 54 -4.74 4.58 -8.27
C VAL A 54 -5.72 3.59 -7.67
N LEU A 55 -5.25 2.70 -6.79
CA LEU A 55 -6.11 1.71 -6.12
C LEU A 55 -7.10 2.40 -5.17
N SER A 56 -6.69 3.43 -4.43
CA SER A 56 -7.59 4.22 -3.59
C SER A 56 -8.70 4.89 -4.42
N ALA A 57 -8.34 5.51 -5.54
CA ALA A 57 -9.31 6.12 -6.46
C ALA A 57 -10.27 5.08 -7.07
N ALA A 58 -9.77 3.89 -7.41
CA ALA A 58 -10.57 2.82 -8.03
C ALA A 58 -11.52 2.12 -7.05
N PHE A 59 -11.08 1.84 -5.82
CA PHE A 59 -11.86 1.05 -4.86
C PHE A 59 -12.81 1.90 -4.02
N LEU A 60 -12.42 3.12 -3.64
CA LEU A 60 -13.15 3.83 -2.59
C LEU A 60 -14.47 4.46 -3.07
N ARG A 61 -14.63 4.79 -4.37
CA ARG A 61 -15.88 5.27 -5.00
C ARG A 61 -16.76 6.22 -4.15
N GLU A 62 -16.17 7.03 -3.28
CA GLU A 62 -16.87 7.93 -2.35
C GLU A 62 -17.20 9.27 -3.02
N PRO A 63 -18.36 9.88 -2.74
CA PRO A 63 -18.68 11.21 -3.24
C PRO A 63 -17.67 12.23 -2.69
N PRO A 64 -17.14 13.13 -3.55
CA PRO A 64 -15.94 13.90 -3.25
C PRO A 64 -16.19 14.91 -2.13
N HIS A 65 -15.70 14.63 -0.93
CA HIS A 65 -15.46 15.64 0.08
C HIS A 65 -14.09 16.29 -0.19
N TRP A 66 -13.92 17.56 0.21
CA TRP A 66 -12.71 18.35 -0.07
C TRP A 66 -11.39 17.69 0.36
N TYR A 67 -11.44 16.81 1.37
CA TYR A 67 -10.29 16.02 1.84
C TYR A 67 -9.77 15.03 0.79
N HIS A 68 -10.60 14.46 -0.09
CA HIS A 68 -10.15 13.59 -1.18
C HIS A 68 -9.34 14.36 -2.23
N GLY A 69 -9.69 15.63 -2.48
CA GLY A 69 -8.92 16.52 -3.35
C GLY A 69 -7.54 16.85 -2.77
N ALA A 70 -7.45 17.09 -1.46
CA ALA A 70 -6.20 17.32 -0.76
C ALA A 70 -5.31 16.06 -0.75
N ALA A 71 -5.89 14.88 -0.53
CA ALA A 71 -5.19 13.61 -0.62
C ALA A 71 -4.65 13.35 -2.04
N PHE A 72 -5.46 13.61 -3.07
CA PHE A 72 -5.03 13.48 -4.46
C PHE A 72 -3.88 14.42 -4.81
N LEU A 73 -3.96 15.70 -4.40
CA LEU A 73 -2.90 16.70 -4.59
C LEU A 73 -1.61 16.33 -3.85
N LEU A 74 -1.71 15.82 -2.62
CA LEU A 74 -0.56 15.35 -1.84
C LEU A 74 0.12 14.14 -2.50
N ILE A 75 -0.65 13.20 -3.03
CA ILE A 75 -0.09 12.03 -3.71
C ILE A 75 0.56 12.43 -5.03
N VAL A 76 -0.12 13.23 -5.86
CA VAL A 76 0.44 13.73 -7.14
C VAL A 76 1.70 14.57 -6.88
N GLY A 77 1.68 15.44 -5.87
CA GLY A 77 2.85 16.23 -5.45
C GLY A 77 4.02 15.34 -5.03
N GLY A 78 3.76 14.32 -4.21
CA GLY A 78 4.78 13.34 -3.80
C GLY A 78 5.40 12.58 -4.98
N ILE A 79 4.59 12.17 -5.95
CA ILE A 79 5.05 11.47 -7.17
C ILE A 79 5.92 12.40 -8.03
N VAL A 80 5.51 13.66 -8.25
CA VAL A 80 6.29 14.60 -9.07
C VAL A 80 7.63 14.92 -8.42
N VAL A 81 7.68 15.07 -7.09
CA VAL A 81 8.91 15.29 -6.34
C VAL A 81 9.82 14.06 -6.39
N ALA A 82 9.27 12.86 -6.23
CA ALA A 82 10.02 11.61 -6.30
C ALA A 82 10.51 11.30 -7.73
N SER A 83 9.74 11.68 -8.76
CA SER A 83 10.09 11.47 -10.18
C SER A 83 11.07 12.52 -10.72
N ARG A 84 11.26 13.64 -10.01
CA ARG A 84 12.24 14.68 -10.38
C ARG A 84 13.61 14.48 -9.73
N ARG A 85 13.86 13.35 -9.05
CA ARG A 85 15.17 12.97 -8.52
C ARG A 85 15.70 11.71 -9.16
#